data_AF-A0A9Q1BVY9-F1
#
_entry.id   AF-A0A9Q1BVY9-F1
#
_cell.length_a   1.000
_cell.length_b   1.000
_cell.length_c   1.000
_cell.angle_alpha   90.00
_cell.angle_beta   90.00
_cell.angle_gamma   90.00
#
_symmetry.space_group_name_H-M   'P 1'
#
loop_
_entity.id
_entity.type
_entity.pdbx_description
1 polymer ?
#
loop_
_entity_poly.entity_id
_entity_poly.type
_entity_poly.pdbx_seq_one_letter_code
_entity_poly.pdbx_strand_id
1 'polypeptide(L)'
;MAAKFQFRKVTDTVQPDLKRDGLNINFSKHILMKADKSRNIYKLYPSAYDKLVSDSISKIYNKAKSGTVTQIEMESHIIAGKLQNDRINRTPPKLAFVIPSKTTRKTFKPIPNTDSINPSSAKMRRVSKAIFNRINNTIRFRIRVIQ
;
A
#
# COMPACT_ATOMS: atom_id res chain seq x y z
N MET A 1 -38.10 1.71 -39.67
CA MET A 1 -38.42 2.88 -38.81
C MET A 1 -38.12 2.51 -37.36
N ALA A 2 -37.10 3.11 -36.74
CA ALA A 2 -36.80 2.85 -35.32
C ALA A 2 -37.80 3.62 -34.45
N ALA A 3 -38.43 2.94 -33.48
CA ALA A 3 -39.39 3.53 -32.58
C ALA A 3 -38.74 4.65 -31.74
N LYS A 4 -39.46 5.76 -31.57
CA LYS A 4 -39.02 6.94 -30.82
C LYS A 4 -39.12 6.65 -29.32
N PHE A 5 -38.06 6.11 -28.73
CA PHE A 5 -38.02 5.87 -27.28
C PHE A 5 -37.95 7.20 -26.52
N GLN A 6 -38.88 7.41 -25.58
CA GLN A 6 -38.83 8.52 -24.64
C GLN A 6 -38.27 8.03 -23.31
N PHE A 7 -37.14 8.59 -22.89
CA PHE A 7 -36.52 8.25 -21.62
C PHE A 7 -37.30 8.88 -20.47
N ARG A 8 -37.73 8.06 -19.51
CA ARG A 8 -38.34 8.56 -18.27
C ARG A 8 -37.26 9.25 -17.43
N LYS A 9 -37.45 10.52 -17.13
CA LYS A 9 -36.60 11.26 -16.19
C LYS A 9 -36.97 10.83 -14.77
N VAL A 10 -36.23 9.85 -14.24
CA VAL A 10 -36.35 9.43 -12.84
C VAL A 10 -35.53 10.40 -11.98
N THR A 11 -36.20 11.10 -11.08
CA THR A 11 -35.54 11.95 -10.08
C THR A 11 -35.21 11.11 -8.87
N ASP A 12 -33.93 10.77 -8.73
CA ASP A 12 -33.38 10.08 -7.56
C ASP A 12 -32.48 11.06 -6.79
N THR A 13 -32.47 10.97 -5.47
CA THR A 13 -31.60 11.78 -4.59
C THR A 13 -30.14 11.31 -4.65
N VAL A 14 -29.89 10.07 -5.06
CA VAL A 14 -28.53 9.50 -5.12
C VAL A 14 -27.63 10.26 -6.10
N GLN A 15 -28.12 10.61 -7.29
CA GLN A 15 -27.31 11.30 -8.31
C GLN A 15 -26.85 12.71 -7.90
N PRO A 16 -27.70 13.60 -7.36
CA PRO A 16 -27.26 14.90 -6.88
C PRO A 16 -26.33 14.79 -5.66
N ASP A 17 -26.56 13.83 -4.76
CA ASP A 17 -25.67 13.59 -3.62
C ASP A 17 -24.27 13.17 -4.06
N LEU A 18 -24.16 12.24 -5.02
CA LEU A 18 -22.87 11.84 -5.62
C LEU A 18 -22.13 13.01 -6.28
N LYS A 19 -22.86 13.90 -6.96
CA LYS A 19 -22.27 15.10 -7.56
C LYS A 19 -21.73 16.04 -6.47
N ARG A 20 -22.48 16.23 -5.38
CA ARG A 20 -22.07 17.05 -4.25
C ARG A 20 -20.83 16.47 -3.56
N ASP A 21 -20.80 15.16 -3.35
CA ASP A 21 -19.66 14.47 -2.77
C ASP A 21 -18.43 14.57 -3.66
N GLY A 22 -18.58 14.43 -4.99
CA GLY A 22 -17.50 14.63 -5.94
C GLY A 22 -16.90 16.04 -5.86
N LEU A 23 -17.74 17.07 -5.76
CA LEU A 23 -17.28 18.44 -5.56
C LEU A 23 -16.57 18.60 -4.21
N ASN A 24 -17.14 18.05 -3.13
CA ASN A 24 -16.54 18.11 -1.80
C ASN A 24 -15.16 17.43 -1.76
N ILE A 25 -14.97 16.32 -2.47
CA ILE A 25 -13.69 15.61 -2.57
C ILE A 25 -12.67 16.46 -3.35
N ASN A 26 -13.07 17.00 -4.50
CA ASN A 26 -12.17 17.75 -5.39
C ASN A 26 -11.71 19.08 -4.79
N PHE A 27 -12.56 19.75 -4.02
CA PHE A 27 -12.26 21.04 -3.39
C PHE A 27 -11.85 20.93 -1.92
N SER A 28 -11.74 19.71 -1.38
CA SER A 28 -11.30 19.49 0.00
C SER A 28 -9.82 19.87 0.17
N LYS A 29 -9.53 20.71 1.17
CA LYS A 29 -8.16 20.99 1.64
C LYS A 29 -7.59 19.85 2.50
N HIS A 30 -8.42 18.86 2.81
CA HIS A 30 -8.10 17.72 3.67
C HIS A 30 -7.88 16.46 2.84
N ILE A 31 -6.98 15.61 3.31
CA ILE A 31 -6.71 14.29 2.74
C ILE A 31 -7.78 13.31 3.22
N LEU A 32 -8.38 12.59 2.27
CA LEU A 32 -9.31 11.50 2.55
C LEU A 32 -8.58 10.16 2.48
N MET A 33 -8.55 9.45 3.59
CA MET A 33 -7.82 8.20 3.76
C MET A 33 -8.78 7.06 4.05
N LYS A 34 -8.82 6.07 3.16
CA LYS A 34 -9.64 4.86 3.33
C LYS A 34 -8.92 3.85 4.22
N ALA A 35 -9.65 3.24 5.14
CA ALA A 35 -9.13 2.15 5.97
C ALA A 35 -9.02 0.83 5.19
N ASP A 36 -7.99 0.04 5.51
CA ASP A 36 -7.70 -1.25 4.83
C ASP A 36 -8.90 -2.22 4.93
N LYS A 37 -9.36 -2.45 6.16
CA LYS A 37 -10.31 -3.51 6.52
C LYS A 37 -11.67 -2.97 6.95
N SER A 38 -12.01 -1.74 6.58
CA SER A 38 -13.32 -1.18 6.92
C SER A 38 -13.83 -0.16 5.92
N ARG A 39 -15.14 0.09 5.98
CA ARG A 39 -15.80 1.12 5.16
C ARG A 39 -15.51 2.55 5.65
N ASN A 40 -14.74 2.71 6.73
CA ASN A 40 -14.45 4.02 7.31
C ASN A 40 -13.52 4.82 6.40
N ILE A 41 -13.82 6.11 6.26
CA ILE A 41 -12.99 7.11 5.57
C ILE A 41 -12.61 8.17 6.61
N TYR A 42 -11.32 8.43 6.74
CA TYR A 42 -10.79 9.44 7.64
C TYR A 42 -10.48 10.70 6.86
N LYS A 43 -10.84 11.87 7.42
CA LYS A 43 -10.52 13.18 6.88
C LYS A 43 -9.42 13.80 7.75
N LEU A 44 -8.28 14.12 7.15
CA LEU A 44 -7.07 14.56 7.85
C LEU A 44 -6.52 15.84 7.23
N TYR A 45 -5.90 16.69 8.05
CA TYR A 45 -5.08 17.77 7.52
C TYR A 45 -3.78 17.20 6.91
N PRO A 46 -3.23 17.82 5.85
CA PRO A 46 -1.98 17.38 5.24
C PRO A 46 -0.84 17.22 6.26
N SER A 47 -0.66 18.18 7.16
CA SER A 47 0.34 18.13 8.22
C SER A 47 0.18 16.95 9.19
N ALA A 48 -1.06 16.57 9.50
CA ALA A 48 -1.35 15.41 10.33
C ALA A 48 -1.06 14.11 9.58
N TYR A 49 -1.31 14.07 8.27
CA TYR A 49 -0.96 12.93 7.42
C TYR A 49 0.55 12.74 7.33
N ASP A 50 1.32 13.81 7.09
CA ASP A 50 2.78 13.74 7.00
C ASP A 50 3.41 13.25 8.31
N LYS A 51 2.85 13.69 9.45
CA LYS A 51 3.24 13.17 10.76
C LYS A 51 2.95 11.68 10.89
N LEU A 52 1.78 11.21 10.45
CA LEU A 52 1.46 9.78 10.45
C LEU A 52 2.39 8.98 9.53
N VAL A 53 2.77 9.53 8.37
CA VAL A 53 3.77 8.91 7.49
C VAL A 53 5.09 8.80 8.23
N SER A 54 5.62 9.90 8.74
CA SER A 54 6.87 9.94 9.49
C SER A 54 6.89 8.96 10.68
N ASP A 55 5.85 8.94 11.50
CA ASP A 55 5.74 8.09 12.68
C ASP A 55 5.63 6.60 12.31
N SER A 56 5.02 6.30 11.16
CA SER A 56 4.88 4.92 10.66
C SER A 56 6.11 4.39 9.93
N ILE A 57 7.01 5.27 9.46
CA ILE A 57 8.36 4.89 9.01
C ILE A 57 9.12 4.47 10.26
N SER A 58 8.97 3.20 10.65
CA SER A 58 9.71 2.60 11.75
C SER A 58 11.21 2.83 11.56
N LYS A 59 11.97 2.99 12.65
CA LYS A 59 13.45 3.09 12.66
C LYS A 59 14.15 2.04 11.78
N ILE A 60 13.48 0.94 11.45
CA ILE A 60 13.95 -0.15 10.58
C ILE A 60 14.02 0.27 9.10
N TYR A 61 13.06 1.05 8.58
CA TYR A 61 13.08 1.50 7.18
C TYR A 61 14.19 2.52 6.92
N ASN A 62 14.55 3.34 7.91
CA ASN A 62 15.69 4.27 7.85
C ASN A 62 17.06 3.57 7.85
N LYS A 63 17.13 2.24 8.07
CA LYS A 63 18.40 1.49 8.03
C LYS A 63 18.80 1.08 6.61
N ALA A 64 17.89 1.16 5.64
CA ALA A 64 18.22 0.86 4.26
C ALA A 64 19.08 2.00 3.69
N LYS A 65 20.29 1.66 3.23
CA LYS A 65 21.17 2.63 2.58
C LYS A 65 20.56 3.06 1.24
N SER A 66 20.72 4.33 0.87
CA SER A 66 20.43 4.78 -0.49
C SER A 66 21.22 3.90 -1.47
N GLY A 67 20.52 3.29 -2.43
CA GLY A 67 21.13 2.40 -3.42
C GLY A 67 20.95 0.89 -3.17
N THR A 68 20.41 0.45 -2.03
CA THR A 68 20.13 -0.99 -1.81
C THR A 68 19.18 -1.57 -2.87
N VAL A 69 18.18 -0.79 -3.32
CA VAL A 69 17.27 -1.21 -4.40
C VAL A 69 18.04 -1.41 -5.71
N THR A 70 18.91 -0.47 -6.07
CA THR A 70 19.74 -0.53 -7.28
C THR A 70 20.68 -1.73 -7.25
N GLN A 71 21.25 -2.04 -6.09
CA GLN A 71 22.11 -3.21 -5.91
C GLN A 71 21.34 -4.52 -6.12
N ILE A 72 20.14 -4.65 -5.55
CA ILE A 72 19.26 -5.81 -5.73
C ILE A 72 18.85 -5.95 -7.21
N GLU A 73 18.56 -4.85 -7.89
CA GLU A 73 18.21 -4.85 -9.31
C GLU A 73 19.41 -5.24 -10.19
N MET A 74 20.62 -4.79 -9.88
CA MET A 74 21.85 -5.22 -10.57
C MET A 74 22.13 -6.70 -10.37
N GLU A 75 22.00 -7.22 -9.15
CA GLU A 75 22.16 -8.66 -8.88
C GLU A 75 21.11 -9.48 -9.66
N SER A 76 19.86 -9.02 -9.66
CA SER A 76 18.80 -9.65 -10.47
C SER A 76 19.13 -9.61 -11.96
N HIS A 77 19.78 -8.53 -12.43
CA HIS A 77 20.23 -8.40 -13.81
C HIS A 77 21.31 -9.39 -14.19
N ILE A 78 22.31 -9.54 -13.32
CA ILE A 78 23.40 -10.51 -13.52
C ILE A 78 22.84 -11.93 -13.54
N ILE A 79 21.89 -12.26 -12.65
CA ILE A 79 21.26 -13.59 -12.60
C ILE A 79 20.42 -13.87 -13.85
N ALA A 80 19.61 -12.90 -14.30
CA ALA A 80 18.78 -13.06 -15.49
C ALA A 80 19.64 -13.21 -16.77
N GLY A 81 20.75 -12.47 -16.87
CA GLY A 81 21.71 -12.64 -17.97
C GLY A 81 22.31 -14.04 -18.01
N LYS A 82 22.63 -14.63 -16.85
CA LYS A 82 23.07 -16.05 -16.76
C LYS A 82 21.98 -17.04 -17.18
N LEU A 83 20.70 -16.67 -17.05
CA LEU A 83 19.55 -17.48 -17.42
C LEU A 83 19.02 -17.16 -18.84
N GLN A 84 19.76 -16.38 -19.64
CA GLN A 84 19.36 -15.93 -20.99
C GLN A 84 17.97 -15.27 -21.03
N ASN A 85 17.62 -14.55 -19.98
CA ASN A 85 16.33 -13.90 -19.85
C ASN A 85 16.51 -12.39 -20.01
N ASP A 86 16.24 -11.87 -21.21
CA ASP A 86 16.52 -10.47 -21.59
C ASP A 86 15.59 -9.44 -20.95
N ARG A 87 14.52 -9.87 -20.26
CA ARG A 87 13.47 -8.99 -19.74
C ARG A 87 13.46 -8.94 -18.23
N ILE A 88 13.91 -7.82 -17.69
CA ILE A 88 14.00 -7.61 -16.25
C ILE A 88 13.14 -6.42 -15.87
N ASN A 89 12.21 -6.66 -14.95
CA ASN A 89 11.30 -5.64 -14.48
C ASN A 89 12.02 -4.73 -13.47
N ARG A 90 12.17 -3.45 -13.80
CA ARG A 90 12.53 -2.43 -12.80
C ARG A 90 11.35 -2.17 -11.88
N THR A 91 11.63 -1.95 -10.61
CA THR A 91 10.60 -1.57 -9.64
C THR A 91 10.38 -0.06 -9.78
N PRO A 92 9.20 0.39 -10.23
CA PRO A 92 8.94 1.83 -10.27
C PRO A 92 8.94 2.36 -8.83
N PRO A 93 9.57 3.52 -8.58
CA PRO A 93 9.50 4.16 -7.28
C PRO A 93 8.02 4.46 -6.98
N LYS A 94 7.54 3.97 -5.83
CA LYS A 94 6.19 4.24 -5.35
C LYS A 94 6.29 5.04 -4.06
N LEU A 95 5.50 6.10 -4.00
CA LEU A 95 5.33 6.86 -2.76
C LEU A 95 4.70 5.93 -1.71
N ALA A 96 5.31 5.92 -0.53
CA ALA A 96 4.75 5.25 0.64
C ALA A 96 3.43 5.92 0.99
N PHE A 97 2.38 5.12 1.15
CA PHE A 97 1.11 5.59 1.70
C PHE A 97 0.81 4.82 2.98
N VAL A 98 0.37 5.57 3.96
CA VAL A 98 -0.07 5.03 5.24
C VAL A 98 -1.47 4.48 5.09
N ILE A 99 -1.70 3.28 5.61
CA ILE A 99 -3.04 2.71 5.71
C ILE A 99 -3.40 2.63 7.20
N PRO A 100 -4.51 3.27 7.63
CA PRO A 100 -4.96 3.17 9.01
C PRO A 100 -5.46 1.75 9.26
N SER A 101 -4.95 1.14 10.31
CA SER A 101 -5.37 -0.18 10.72
C SER A 101 -6.37 -0.10 11.85
N LYS A 102 -7.29 -1.05 11.89
CA LYS A 102 -8.14 -1.29 13.04
C LYS A 102 -7.38 -2.17 14.03
N THR A 103 -6.42 -1.62 14.77
CA THR A 103 -5.99 -2.29 16.00
C THR A 103 -7.08 -2.06 17.06
N THR A 104 -7.70 -3.15 17.51
CA THR A 104 -8.73 -3.22 18.57
C THR A 104 -8.14 -2.89 19.95
N ARG A 105 -7.47 -1.75 20.11
CA ARG A 105 -7.17 -1.20 21.43
C ARG A 105 -8.08 0.01 21.64
N LYS A 106 -8.86 -0.07 22.71
CA LYS A 106 -9.89 0.88 23.15
C LYS A 106 -9.29 2.25 23.49
N THR A 107 -8.76 2.95 22.51
CA THR A 107 -8.41 4.36 22.64
C THR A 107 -9.18 5.10 21.57
N PHE A 108 -10.21 5.83 21.99
CA PHE A 108 -10.95 6.82 21.22
C PHE A 108 -10.03 8.00 20.88
N LYS A 109 -8.93 7.74 20.18
CA LYS A 109 -8.08 8.80 19.63
C LYS A 109 -8.70 9.27 18.32
N PRO A 110 -8.81 10.58 18.08
CA PRO A 110 -9.33 11.13 16.83
C PRO A 110 -8.44 10.79 15.62
N ILE A 111 -7.22 10.32 15.87
CA ILE A 111 -6.24 9.94 14.87
C ILE A 111 -6.09 8.41 14.88
N PRO A 112 -6.29 7.73 13.74
CA PRO A 112 -6.17 6.28 13.68
C PRO A 112 -4.72 5.83 13.85
N ASN A 113 -4.52 4.72 14.57
CA ASN A 113 -3.22 4.07 14.66
C ASN A 113 -2.83 3.45 13.30
N THR A 114 -1.55 3.52 12.96
CA THR A 114 -1.01 3.10 11.66
C THR A 114 -0.17 1.83 11.85
N ASP A 115 -0.70 0.66 11.46
CA ASP A 115 0.00 -0.62 11.75
C ASP A 115 1.04 -1.02 10.68
N SER A 116 1.17 -0.29 9.59
CA SER A 116 2.26 -0.44 8.61
C SER A 116 2.12 0.56 7.47
N ILE A 117 3.26 1.10 7.02
CA ILE A 117 3.40 1.52 5.63
C ILE A 117 3.36 0.25 4.79
N ASN A 118 2.52 0.19 3.76
CA ASN A 118 2.63 -0.87 2.77
C ASN A 118 3.79 -0.51 1.81
N PRO A 119 5.01 -1.04 1.97
CA PRO A 119 6.16 -0.55 1.22
C PRO A 119 6.35 -1.34 -0.08
N SER A 120 5.50 -2.34 -0.36
CA SER A 120 5.98 -3.49 -1.08
C SER A 120 4.88 -4.03 -1.99
N SER A 121 5.05 -3.75 -3.29
CA SER A 121 4.38 -4.50 -4.35
C SER A 121 4.43 -6.00 -4.03
N ALA A 122 3.39 -6.76 -4.38
CA ALA A 122 3.30 -8.19 -4.06
C ALA A 122 4.59 -8.99 -4.42
N LYS A 123 5.37 -8.51 -5.40
CA LYS A 123 6.68 -9.04 -5.80
C LYS A 123 7.73 -8.93 -4.69
N MET A 124 7.90 -7.76 -4.09
CA MET A 124 8.91 -7.54 -3.05
C MET A 124 8.59 -8.34 -1.77
N ARG A 125 7.29 -8.54 -1.47
CA ARG A 125 6.83 -9.46 -0.42
C ARG A 125 7.27 -10.91 -0.67
N ARG A 126 7.20 -11.38 -1.92
CA ARG A 126 7.66 -12.73 -2.30
C ARG A 126 9.17 -12.89 -2.08
N VAL A 127 9.96 -11.88 -2.45
CA VAL A 127 11.41 -11.86 -2.23
C VAL A 127 11.74 -11.93 -0.74
N SER A 128 11.15 -11.08 0.09
CA SER A 128 11.36 -11.11 1.54
C SER A 128 10.95 -12.46 2.15
N LYS A 129 9.85 -13.05 1.69
CA LYS A 129 9.40 -14.37 2.16
C LYS A 129 10.37 -15.48 1.76
N ALA A 130 10.94 -15.43 0.56
CA ALA A 130 11.94 -16.40 0.10
C ALA A 130 13.22 -16.32 0.94
N ILE A 131 13.71 -15.11 1.25
CA ILE A 131 14.89 -14.90 2.11
C ILE A 131 14.60 -15.44 3.53
N PHE A 132 13.45 -15.09 4.09
CA PHE A 132 13.05 -15.56 5.42
C PHE A 132 12.93 -17.08 5.50
N ASN A 133 12.32 -17.70 4.48
CA ASN A 133 12.23 -19.15 4.39
C ASN A 133 13.61 -19.81 4.28
N ARG A 134 14.54 -19.22 3.50
CA ARG A 134 15.91 -19.73 3.39
C ARG A 134 16.62 -19.72 4.75
N ILE A 135 16.53 -18.62 5.49
CA ILE A 135 17.11 -18.52 6.84
C ILE A 135 16.51 -19.56 7.78
N ASN A 136 15.18 -19.68 7.79
CA ASN A 136 14.49 -20.66 8.64
C ASN A 136 14.87 -22.10 8.28
N ASN A 137 15.02 -22.42 6.99
CA ASN A 137 15.43 -23.75 6.55
C ASN A 137 16.88 -24.06 6.97
N THR A 138 17.79 -23.08 6.89
CA THR A 138 19.17 -23.23 7.39
C THR A 138 19.20 -23.48 8.90
N ILE A 139 18.38 -22.78 9.67
CA ILE A 139 18.28 -22.95 11.13
C ILE A 139 17.69 -24.33 11.46
N ARG A 140 16.60 -24.73 10.80
CA ARG A 140 15.98 -26.05 10.97
C ARG A 140 16.95 -27.18 10.66
N PHE A 141 17.72 -27.05 9.58
CA PHE A 141 18.77 -27.99 9.21
C PHE A 141 19.86 -28.09 10.28
N ARG A 142 20.31 -26.96 10.83
CA ARG A 142 21.34 -26.92 11.89
C ARG A 142 20.87 -27.51 13.21
N ILE A 143 19.60 -27.29 13.60
CA ILE A 143 19.06 -27.75 14.88
C ILE A 143 18.53 -29.20 14.78
N ARG A 144 18.60 -29.84 13.60
CA ARG A 144 18.05 -31.19 13.33
C ARG A 144 16.60 -31.35 13.78
N VAL A 145 15.82 -30.28 13.72
CA VAL A 145 14.37 -30.37 13.88
C VAL A 145 13.82 -30.84 12.54
N ILE A 146 13.83 -32.17 12.37
CA ILE A 146 13.18 -32.85 11.26
C ILE A 146 11.69 -32.94 11.63
N GLN A 147 10.82 -32.43 10.76
CA GLN A 147 9.46 -32.96 10.60
C GLN A 147 9.51 -33.97 9.47
#